data_AF-A0A8T4Z010-F1
#
_entry.id   AF-A0A8T4Z010-F1
#
_cell.length_a   1.000
_cell.length_b   1.000
_cell.length_c   1.000
_cell.angle_alpha   90.00
_cell.angle_beta   90.00
_cell.angle_gamma   90.00
#
_symmetry.space_group_name_H-M   'P 1'
#
loop_
_entity.id
_entity.type
_entity.pdbx_description
1 polymer ?
#
loop_
_entity_poly.entity_id
_entity_poly.type
_entity_poly.pdbx_seq_one_letter_code
_entity_poly.pdbx_strand_id
1 'polypeptide(L)'
;MAVGQHLVWVTVFNGPSGYPLLAVRWLEYVFCGLCGEKNIPVYIKRDTRVYLHALTDRYATRLLLRVRDLKSARFSDLKEVIGNPRTLTVKIQRLIEMGLIQSGGNRYTLSSLGEEACTLLERLEEALRQAKVEVSGVERVPHAYYASLLRRYCRILIDHYGERLFGVLVFGSVARGDWDKDSDLDLLLIVSGWEEKPAWERVRELLSLRPRLKETVEYKSAREKGYLPVIQHHPLSSSEAKRFQRLSVDVCVDGIILYDKDGFLRSLMEDYRRRLREQGAKRILLPGRGYYWILRDVRAGEVYTI
;
A
#
# COMPACT_ATOMS: atom_id res chain seq x y z
N MET A 1 34.66 -4.36 2.05
CA MET A 1 33.64 -3.56 1.33
C MET A 1 33.12 -2.52 2.30
N ALA A 2 33.43 -1.25 2.08
CA ALA A 2 33.12 -0.17 3.00
C ALA A 2 31.60 0.10 3.00
N VAL A 3 31.00 0.10 4.19
CA VAL A 3 29.62 0.51 4.43
C VAL A 3 29.62 2.04 4.47
N GLY A 4 29.02 2.68 3.47
CA GLY A 4 28.75 4.11 3.51
C GLY A 4 27.69 4.41 4.56
N GLN A 5 28.02 5.19 5.60
CA GLN A 5 27.01 5.80 6.45
C GLN A 5 26.51 7.08 5.79
N HIS A 6 25.22 7.12 5.46
CA HIS A 6 24.55 8.36 5.06
C HIS A 6 24.04 9.05 6.33
N LEU A 7 24.71 10.12 6.77
CA LEU A 7 24.19 11.01 7.79
C LEU A 7 23.51 12.22 7.13
N VAL A 8 22.20 12.31 7.26
CA VAL A 8 21.44 13.51 6.88
C VAL A 8 21.41 14.45 8.09
N TRP A 9 22.13 15.56 8.00
CA TRP A 9 22.02 16.64 8.98
C TRP A 9 20.94 17.62 8.54
N VAL A 10 19.88 17.71 9.34
CA VAL A 10 18.81 18.70 9.16
C VAL A 10 19.02 19.77 10.21
N THR A 11 19.53 20.93 9.79
CA THR A 11 19.66 22.10 10.68
C THR A 11 18.55 23.09 10.36
N VAL A 12 17.78 23.45 11.39
CA VAL A 12 16.75 24.49 11.31
C VAL A 12 17.38 25.80 11.74
N PHE A 13 17.35 26.81 10.86
CA PHE A 13 17.77 28.16 11.19
C PHE A 13 16.56 29.09 11.24
N ASN A 14 16.56 30.04 12.18
CA ASN A 14 15.61 31.16 12.14
C ASN A 14 16.14 32.23 11.19
N GLY A 15 15.47 32.43 10.07
CA GLY A 15 15.81 33.47 9.10
C GLY A 15 15.37 34.87 9.52
N PRO A 16 15.90 35.94 8.89
CA PRO A 16 15.60 37.33 9.24
C PRO A 16 14.13 37.75 9.03
N SER A 17 13.29 36.88 8.47
CA SER A 17 11.83 37.06 8.31
C SER A 17 10.98 36.28 9.32
N GLY A 18 11.59 35.61 10.32
CA GLY A 18 10.86 34.91 11.38
C GLY A 18 10.26 33.55 10.99
N TYR A 19 10.63 32.99 9.83
CA TYR A 19 10.21 31.65 9.41
C TYR A 19 11.36 30.63 9.56
N PRO A 20 11.07 29.39 9.98
CA PRO A 20 12.08 28.35 10.07
C PRO A 20 12.56 27.94 8.67
N LEU A 21 13.86 28.05 8.44
CA LEU A 21 14.54 27.63 7.21
C LEU A 21 15.10 26.22 7.41
N LEU A 22 14.70 25.29 6.53
CA LEU A 22 15.26 23.94 6.45
C LEU A 22 16.37 23.91 5.40
N ALA A 23 17.62 23.77 5.85
CA ALA A 23 18.75 23.51 4.98
C ALA A 23 19.12 22.03 5.08
N VAL A 24 18.87 21.27 4.02
CA VAL A 24 19.38 19.89 3.89
C VAL A 24 20.73 19.96 3.18
N ARG A 25 21.82 19.72 3.90
CA ARG A 25 23.16 19.58 3.32
C ARG A 25 23.42 18.11 3.03
N TRP A 26 23.65 17.78 1.76
CA TRP A 26 24.18 16.48 1.35
C TRP A 26 25.70 16.56 1.32
N LEU A 27 26.37 15.74 2.14
CA LEU A 27 27.82 15.54 2.12
C LEU A 27 28.06 14.10 1.70
N GLU A 28 28.60 13.90 0.49
CA GLU A 28 29.17 12.60 0.10
C GLU A 28 30.67 12.62 0.41
N TYR A 29 31.12 11.66 1.22
CA TYR A 29 32.54 11.42 1.48
C TYR A 29 33.00 10.24 0.63
N VAL A 30 33.90 10.46 -0.31
CA VAL A 30 34.57 9.38 -1.05
C VAL A 30 35.84 9.00 -0.28
N PHE A 31 35.88 7.79 0.28
CA PHE A 31 37.09 7.25 0.90
C PHE A 31 38.04 6.76 -0.19
N CYS A 32 39.12 7.51 -0.47
CA CYS A 32 40.25 7.03 -1.28
C CYS A 32 41.33 6.46 -0.34
N GLY A 33 41.49 5.14 -0.34
CA GLY A 33 42.34 4.41 0.62
C GLY A 33 43.85 4.48 0.39
N LEU A 34 44.38 5.47 -0.34
CA LEU A 34 45.81 5.49 -0.72
C LEU A 34 46.61 6.75 -0.34
N CYS A 35 46.01 7.78 0.25
CA CYS A 35 46.77 8.91 0.76
C CYS A 35 46.17 9.39 2.09
N GLY A 36 46.95 9.31 3.17
CA GLY A 36 46.62 9.94 4.44
C GLY A 36 46.36 11.44 4.25
N GLU A 37 45.24 11.88 4.80
CA GLU A 37 44.80 13.28 4.93
C GLU A 37 44.61 14.08 3.63
N LYS A 38 43.35 14.15 3.16
CA LYS A 38 42.56 15.39 2.97
C LYS A 38 41.16 15.05 2.44
N ASN A 39 40.13 15.37 3.22
CA ASN A 39 38.74 15.43 2.77
C ASN A 39 38.62 16.53 1.70
N ILE A 40 38.46 16.16 0.43
CA ILE A 40 38.18 17.12 -0.65
C ILE A 40 36.66 17.26 -0.76
N PRO A 41 36.06 18.42 -0.40
CA PRO A 41 34.64 18.64 -0.60
C PRO A 41 34.34 18.80 -2.09
N VAL A 42 33.51 17.89 -2.65
CA VAL A 42 32.94 18.05 -3.99
C VAL A 42 31.70 18.92 -3.88
N TYR A 43 31.77 20.16 -4.36
CA TYR A 43 30.63 21.06 -4.44
C TYR A 43 29.84 20.83 -5.74
N ILE A 44 28.68 20.18 -5.65
CA ILE A 44 27.74 20.12 -6.77
C ILE A 44 27.04 21.48 -6.89
N LYS A 45 27.24 22.17 -8.02
CA LYS A 45 26.69 23.52 -8.28
C LYS A 45 25.45 23.44 -9.18
N ARG A 46 24.37 24.09 -8.70
CA ARG A 46 23.22 24.73 -9.38
C ARG A 46 21.94 23.93 -9.72
N ASP A 47 20.85 24.63 -9.41
CA ASP A 47 19.46 24.57 -9.93
C ASP A 47 18.46 23.49 -9.55
N THR A 48 18.45 23.04 -8.30
CA THR A 48 17.30 22.30 -7.72
C THR A 48 16.43 23.12 -6.75
N ARG A 49 16.83 24.36 -6.45
CA ARG A 49 16.24 25.18 -5.36
C ARG A 49 14.88 25.81 -5.68
N VAL A 50 14.49 25.91 -6.94
CA VAL A 50 13.25 26.62 -7.34
C VAL A 50 12.01 25.71 -7.32
N TYR A 51 12.19 24.40 -7.55
CA TYR A 51 11.06 23.47 -7.75
C TYR A 51 10.45 22.90 -6.45
N LEU A 52 11.23 22.77 -5.38
CA LEU A 52 10.73 22.18 -4.12
C LEU A 52 9.73 23.10 -3.38
N HIS A 53 9.79 24.40 -3.63
CA HIS A 53 9.02 25.40 -2.89
C HIS A 53 7.55 25.49 -3.32
N ALA A 54 7.20 25.04 -4.54
CA ALA A 54 5.81 24.91 -4.99
C ALA A 54 5.14 23.64 -4.47
N LEU A 55 5.91 22.56 -4.25
CA LEU A 55 5.40 21.29 -3.73
C LEU A 55 5.12 21.32 -2.22
N THR A 56 5.68 22.30 -1.50
CA THR A 56 5.38 22.56 -0.08
C THR A 56 4.25 23.57 0.12
N ASP A 57 3.87 24.32 -0.92
CA ASP A 57 2.76 25.25 -0.91
C ASP A 57 1.47 24.54 -1.32
N ARG A 58 0.69 24.10 -0.32
CA ARG A 58 -0.58 23.38 -0.51
C ARG A 58 -1.53 24.08 -1.49
N TYR A 59 -1.52 25.40 -1.57
CA TYR A 59 -2.39 26.13 -2.50
C TYR A 59 -1.90 26.06 -3.94
N ALA A 60 -0.58 26.13 -4.16
CA ALA A 60 0.00 25.99 -5.49
C ALA A 60 -0.24 24.58 -6.06
N THR A 61 -0.06 23.53 -5.24
CA THR A 61 -0.39 22.15 -5.60
C THR A 61 -1.85 22.00 -5.99
N ARG A 62 -2.78 22.52 -5.18
CA ARG A 62 -4.23 22.44 -5.47
C ARG A 62 -4.62 23.20 -6.74
N LEU A 63 -3.96 24.32 -7.03
CA LEU A 63 -4.18 25.06 -8.28
C LEU A 63 -3.72 24.25 -9.50
N LEU A 64 -2.54 23.63 -9.44
CA LEU A 64 -2.04 22.79 -10.53
C LEU A 64 -2.99 21.62 -10.83
N LEU A 65 -3.39 20.88 -9.79
CA LEU A 65 -4.33 19.77 -9.92
C LEU A 65 -5.69 20.27 -10.46
N ARG A 66 -6.19 21.43 -10.00
CA ARG A 66 -7.45 21.98 -10.50
C ARG A 66 -7.39 22.37 -11.97
N VAL A 67 -6.28 22.99 -12.42
CA VAL A 67 -6.07 23.34 -13.83
C VAL A 67 -6.00 22.08 -14.70
N ARG A 68 -5.30 21.05 -14.23
CA ARG A 68 -5.26 19.73 -14.89
C ARG A 68 -6.65 19.13 -15.07
N ASP A 69 -7.42 19.05 -13.98
CA ASP A 69 -8.74 18.41 -13.99
C ASP A 69 -9.72 19.12 -14.95
N LEU A 70 -9.63 20.46 -15.02
CA LEU A 70 -10.43 21.26 -15.93
C LEU A 70 -9.87 21.31 -17.36
N LYS A 71 -8.62 20.87 -17.57
CA LYS A 71 -7.79 21.02 -18.78
C LYS A 71 -7.50 22.46 -19.21
N SER A 72 -8.44 23.38 -18.95
CA SER A 72 -8.34 24.81 -19.26
C SER A 72 -9.24 25.63 -18.35
N ALA A 73 -8.66 26.24 -17.32
CA ALA A 73 -9.38 26.93 -16.26
C ALA A 73 -9.46 28.45 -16.49
N ARG A 74 -10.56 29.09 -16.10
CA ARG A 74 -10.67 30.55 -15.96
C ARG A 74 -10.26 30.98 -14.55
N PHE A 75 -10.00 32.28 -14.36
CA PHE A 75 -9.72 32.84 -13.03
C PHE A 75 -10.87 32.57 -12.04
N SER A 76 -12.13 32.60 -12.50
CA SER A 76 -13.31 32.26 -11.69
C SER A 76 -13.25 30.85 -11.13
N ASP A 77 -12.79 29.88 -11.93
CA ASP A 77 -12.80 28.46 -11.58
C ASP A 77 -11.75 28.16 -10.50
N LEU A 78 -10.68 28.96 -10.47
CA LEU A 78 -9.59 28.85 -9.50
C LEU A 78 -9.90 29.57 -8.16
N LYS A 79 -10.95 30.41 -8.11
CA LYS A 79 -11.42 31.00 -6.84
C LYS A 79 -11.97 29.96 -5.86
N GLU A 80 -12.41 28.81 -6.36
CA GLU A 80 -12.81 27.68 -5.52
C GLU A 80 -11.64 27.13 -4.68
N VAL A 81 -10.41 27.26 -5.20
CA VAL A 81 -9.19 26.86 -4.48
C VAL A 81 -8.71 27.98 -3.55
N ILE A 82 -8.76 29.23 -4.02
CA ILE A 82 -8.35 30.42 -3.26
C ILE A 82 -9.38 31.54 -3.48
N GLY A 83 -10.23 31.78 -2.48
CA GLY A 83 -11.27 32.81 -2.59
C GLY A 83 -10.74 34.25 -2.65
N ASN A 84 -9.58 34.53 -2.05
CA ASN A 84 -8.96 35.86 -2.07
C ASN A 84 -8.31 36.14 -3.45
N PRO A 85 -8.82 37.12 -4.23
CA PRO A 85 -8.32 37.37 -5.58
C PRO A 85 -6.85 37.79 -5.62
N ARG A 86 -6.37 38.58 -4.65
CA ARG A 86 -4.97 39.05 -4.62
C ARG A 86 -4.02 37.87 -4.40
N THR A 87 -4.34 37.01 -3.44
CA THR A 87 -3.55 35.80 -3.17
C THR A 87 -3.56 34.85 -4.37
N LEU A 88 -4.72 34.65 -4.99
CA LEU A 88 -4.86 33.82 -6.18
C LEU A 88 -3.98 34.32 -7.33
N THR A 89 -4.03 35.62 -7.63
CA THR A 89 -3.20 36.24 -8.66
C THR A 89 -1.71 36.01 -8.40
N VAL A 90 -1.23 36.22 -7.17
CA VAL A 90 0.18 36.01 -6.82
C VAL A 90 0.60 34.54 -7.01
N LYS A 91 -0.25 33.59 -6.62
CA LYS A 91 0.07 32.16 -6.78
C LYS A 91 0.06 31.72 -8.24
N ILE A 92 -0.91 32.18 -9.04
CA ILE A 92 -0.95 31.90 -10.48
C ILE A 92 0.27 32.48 -11.18
N GLN A 93 0.61 33.75 -10.92
CA GLN A 93 1.80 34.40 -11.48
C GLN A 93 3.06 33.59 -11.18
N ARG A 94 3.24 33.16 -9.92
CA ARG A 94 4.37 32.31 -9.54
C ARG A 94 4.40 30.98 -10.29
N LEU A 95 3.26 30.32 -10.49
CA LEU A 95 3.18 29.08 -11.26
C LEU A 95 3.49 29.29 -12.76
N ILE A 96 3.15 30.47 -13.30
CA ILE A 96 3.51 30.87 -14.67
C ILE A 96 5.01 31.15 -14.77
N GLU A 97 5.59 31.90 -13.83
CA GLU A 97 7.03 32.18 -13.77
C GLU A 97 7.87 30.91 -13.64
N MET A 98 7.35 29.91 -12.92
CA MET A 98 7.98 28.58 -12.82
C MET A 98 7.77 27.71 -14.06
N GLY A 99 7.04 28.20 -15.06
CA GLY A 99 6.76 27.49 -16.30
C GLY A 99 5.83 26.28 -16.14
N LEU A 100 5.08 26.18 -15.03
CA LEU A 100 4.16 25.07 -14.76
C LEU A 100 2.75 25.32 -15.34
N ILE A 101 2.34 26.58 -15.41
CA ILE A 101 1.08 27.02 -16.02
C ILE A 101 1.38 27.97 -17.17
N GLN A 102 0.58 27.89 -18.23
CA GLN A 102 0.57 28.86 -19.32
C GLN A 102 -0.72 29.68 -19.27
N SER A 103 -0.63 30.96 -19.61
CA SER A 103 -1.77 31.87 -19.75
C SER A 103 -2.02 32.14 -21.23
N GLY A 104 -3.21 31.80 -21.71
CA GLY A 104 -3.66 32.05 -23.09
C GLY A 104 -4.99 32.77 -23.08
N GLY A 105 -4.99 34.06 -23.42
CA GLY A 105 -6.19 34.90 -23.34
C GLY A 105 -6.73 34.98 -21.90
N ASN A 106 -7.97 34.53 -21.68
CA ASN A 106 -8.61 34.49 -20.36
C ASN A 106 -8.57 33.11 -19.69
N ARG A 107 -7.67 32.22 -20.13
CA ARG A 107 -7.57 30.84 -19.65
C ARG A 107 -6.16 30.47 -19.23
N TYR A 108 -6.10 29.51 -18.30
CA TYR A 108 -4.89 28.90 -17.77
C TYR A 108 -4.88 27.42 -18.10
N THR A 109 -3.77 26.93 -18.64
CA THR A 109 -3.53 25.51 -18.98
C THR A 109 -2.22 25.05 -18.37
N LEU A 110 -2.03 23.74 -18.21
CA LEU A 110 -0.71 23.22 -17.86
C LEU A 110 0.24 23.34 -19.05
N SER A 111 1.51 23.61 -18.76
CA SER A 111 2.60 23.37 -19.72
C SER A 111 2.99 21.89 -19.72
N SER A 112 3.91 21.49 -20.61
CA SER A 112 4.52 20.14 -20.54
C SER A 112 5.17 19.86 -19.19
N LEU A 113 5.88 20.85 -18.61
CA LEU A 113 6.49 20.75 -17.29
C LEU A 113 5.42 20.68 -16.17
N GLY A 114 4.30 21.38 -16.34
CA GLY A 114 3.16 21.32 -15.43
C GLY A 114 2.50 19.94 -15.38
N GLU A 115 2.33 19.31 -16.55
CA GLU A 115 1.82 17.94 -16.67
C GLU A 115 2.77 16.92 -16.01
N GLU A 116 4.08 17.06 -16.26
CA GLU A 116 5.10 16.22 -15.62
C GLU A 116 5.10 16.40 -14.09
N ALA A 117 5.02 17.64 -13.61
CA ALA A 117 4.94 17.93 -12.18
C ALA A 117 3.69 17.32 -11.53
N CYS A 118 2.53 17.38 -12.19
CA CYS A 118 1.31 16.73 -11.71
C CYS A 118 1.46 15.20 -11.66
N THR A 119 2.11 14.61 -12.67
CA THR A 119 2.39 13.17 -12.68
C THR A 119 3.30 12.75 -11.53
N LEU A 120 4.35 13.53 -11.23
CA LEU A 120 5.23 13.28 -10.08
C LEU A 120 4.50 13.43 -8.75
N LEU A 121 3.60 14.41 -8.63
CA LEU A 121 2.75 14.60 -7.46
C LEU A 121 1.83 13.41 -7.22
N GLU A 122 1.18 12.88 -8.26
CA GLU A 122 0.36 11.67 -8.16
C GLU A 122 1.18 10.45 -7.72
N ARG A 123 2.37 10.27 -8.30
CA ARG A 123 3.29 9.20 -7.89
C ARG A 123 3.71 9.33 -6.44
N LEU A 124 3.94 10.55 -5.96
CA LEU A 124 4.28 10.81 -4.56
C LEU A 124 3.08 10.55 -3.63
N GLU A 125 1.88 11.01 -4.00
CA GLU A 125 0.66 10.71 -3.23
C GLU A 125 0.41 9.21 -3.15
N GLU A 126 0.62 8.48 -4.24
CA GLU A 126 0.50 7.02 -4.30
C GLU A 126 1.54 6.35 -3.40
N ALA A 127 2.81 6.75 -3.47
CA ALA A 127 3.84 6.24 -2.58
C ALA A 127 3.56 6.54 -1.09
N LEU A 128 3.05 7.74 -0.79
CA LEU A 128 2.65 8.12 0.57
C LEU A 128 1.39 7.37 1.03
N ARG A 129 0.46 7.07 0.14
CA ARG A 129 -0.71 6.24 0.41
C ARG A 129 -0.27 4.83 0.75
N GLN A 130 0.60 4.23 -0.06
CA GLN A 130 1.22 2.93 0.20
C GLN A 130 1.96 2.91 1.54
N ALA A 131 2.72 3.97 1.86
CA ALA A 131 3.38 4.10 3.15
C ALA A 131 2.41 4.24 4.35
N LYS A 132 1.19 4.74 4.10
CA LYS A 132 0.10 4.82 5.08
C LYS A 132 -0.81 3.59 5.13
N VAL A 133 -0.63 2.61 4.25
CA VAL A 133 -1.43 1.39 4.29
C VAL A 133 -1.17 0.68 5.61
N GLU A 134 -2.15 0.76 6.52
CA GLU A 134 -2.11 0.04 7.78
C GLU A 134 -2.46 -1.42 7.53
N VAL A 135 -1.47 -2.29 7.77
CA VAL A 135 -1.74 -3.70 8.03
C VAL A 135 -2.38 -3.77 9.42
N SER A 136 -3.67 -4.07 9.44
CA SER A 136 -4.51 -4.16 10.65
C SER A 136 -4.93 -5.61 10.90
N GLY A 137 -5.57 -5.94 12.03
CA GLY A 137 -6.07 -7.29 12.32
C GLY A 137 -5.01 -8.30 12.74
N VAL A 138 -3.73 -8.06 12.46
CA VAL A 138 -2.59 -8.87 12.92
C VAL A 138 -2.53 -9.05 14.44
N GLU A 139 -3.01 -8.08 15.21
CA GLU A 139 -3.15 -8.14 16.67
C GLU A 139 -4.15 -9.19 17.15
N ARG A 140 -5.07 -9.62 16.28
CA ARG A 140 -6.03 -10.69 16.56
C ARG A 140 -5.49 -12.08 16.25
N VAL A 141 -4.34 -12.18 15.57
CA VAL A 141 -3.74 -13.48 15.27
C VAL A 141 -3.18 -14.05 16.59
N PRO A 142 -3.68 -15.21 17.07
CA PRO A 142 -3.33 -15.79 18.38
C PRO A 142 -1.93 -16.46 18.37
N HIS A 143 -0.94 -15.78 17.80
CA HIS A 143 0.46 -16.21 17.74
C HIS A 143 1.39 -15.03 17.43
N ALA A 144 2.22 -14.58 18.38
CA ALA A 144 3.01 -13.34 18.24
C ALA A 144 4.03 -13.37 17.07
N TYR A 145 4.75 -14.49 16.89
CA TYR A 145 5.71 -14.64 15.77
C TYR A 145 5.02 -14.66 14.41
N TYR A 146 3.93 -15.44 14.26
CA TYR A 146 3.15 -15.44 13.02
C TYR A 146 2.46 -14.11 12.77
N ALA A 147 1.93 -13.42 13.80
CA ALA A 147 1.38 -12.07 13.66
C ALA A 147 2.42 -11.09 13.08
N SER A 148 3.65 -11.13 13.59
CA SER A 148 4.75 -10.28 13.11
C SER A 148 5.18 -10.64 11.68
N LEU A 149 5.30 -11.93 11.40
CA LEU A 149 5.63 -12.44 10.06
C LEU A 149 4.54 -12.10 9.03
N LEU A 150 3.27 -12.29 9.36
CA LEU A 150 2.12 -11.95 8.52
C LEU A 150 2.06 -10.44 8.29
N ARG A 151 2.34 -9.62 9.31
CA ARG A 151 2.47 -8.16 9.13
C ARG A 151 3.53 -7.82 8.10
N ARG A 152 4.71 -8.44 8.21
CA ARG A 152 5.82 -8.21 7.29
C ARG A 152 5.51 -8.70 5.87
N TYR A 153 4.90 -9.87 5.75
CA TYR A 153 4.53 -10.42 4.44
C TYR A 153 3.43 -9.60 3.77
N CYS A 154 2.44 -9.11 4.52
CA CYS A 154 1.41 -8.22 3.99
C CYS A 154 2.02 -6.93 3.41
N ARG A 155 3.03 -6.35 4.06
CA ARG A 155 3.77 -5.19 3.50
C ARG A 155 4.50 -5.54 2.21
N ILE A 156 5.15 -6.70 2.15
CA ILE A 156 5.79 -7.18 0.90
C ILE A 156 4.77 -7.31 -0.23
N LEU A 157 3.57 -7.80 0.06
CA LEU A 157 2.47 -7.90 -0.91
C LEU A 157 1.98 -6.52 -1.36
N ILE A 158 1.78 -5.59 -0.41
CA ILE A 158 1.37 -4.21 -0.72
C ILE A 158 2.41 -3.54 -1.62
N ASP A 159 3.70 -3.64 -1.29
CA ASP A 159 4.78 -3.07 -2.10
C ASP A 159 4.83 -3.67 -3.51
N HIS A 160 4.58 -4.97 -3.65
CA HIS A 160 4.70 -5.69 -4.92
C HIS A 160 3.50 -5.48 -5.84
N TYR A 161 2.29 -5.53 -5.29
CA TYR A 161 1.04 -5.45 -6.05
C TYR A 161 0.47 -4.03 -6.13
N GLY A 162 0.81 -3.15 -5.19
CA GLY A 162 0.28 -1.79 -5.09
C GLY A 162 -1.24 -1.76 -5.16
N GLU A 163 -1.76 -0.89 -6.04
CA GLU A 163 -3.19 -0.72 -6.28
C GLU A 163 -3.92 -1.99 -6.75
N ARG A 164 -3.19 -3.01 -7.24
CA ARG A 164 -3.79 -4.29 -7.63
C ARG A 164 -4.16 -5.17 -6.44
N LEU A 165 -3.59 -4.95 -5.26
CA LEU A 165 -3.94 -5.72 -4.06
C LEU A 165 -5.26 -5.19 -3.51
N PHE A 166 -6.30 -6.03 -3.54
CA PHE A 166 -7.61 -5.67 -3.01
C PHE A 166 -7.79 -6.14 -1.57
N GLY A 167 -7.14 -7.25 -1.19
CA GLY A 167 -7.25 -7.73 0.16
C GLY A 167 -6.34 -8.90 0.49
N VAL A 168 -5.99 -8.99 1.77
CA VAL A 168 -5.26 -10.11 2.37
C VAL A 168 -5.97 -10.51 3.65
N LEU A 169 -6.22 -11.80 3.82
CA LEU A 169 -6.86 -12.37 5.01
C LEU A 169 -6.17 -13.66 5.38
N VAL A 170 -5.91 -13.85 6.68
CA VAL A 170 -5.47 -15.14 7.24
C VAL A 170 -6.67 -15.89 7.79
N PHE A 171 -6.75 -17.19 7.52
CA PHE A 171 -7.78 -18.08 8.05
C PHE A 171 -7.13 -19.40 8.50
N GLY A 172 -7.93 -20.44 8.68
CA GLY A 172 -7.42 -21.75 9.08
C GLY A 172 -7.02 -21.79 10.55
N SER A 173 -6.18 -22.78 10.90
CA SER A 173 -5.91 -23.10 12.30
C SER A 173 -5.21 -21.97 13.05
N VAL A 174 -4.34 -21.22 12.36
CA VAL A 174 -3.65 -20.08 12.96
C VAL A 174 -4.63 -18.97 13.30
N ALA A 175 -5.61 -18.66 12.43
CA ALA A 175 -6.62 -17.65 12.74
C ALA A 175 -7.60 -18.12 13.82
N ARG A 176 -7.98 -19.40 13.83
CA ARG A 176 -8.87 -20.00 14.85
C ARG A 176 -8.23 -20.14 16.22
N GLY A 177 -6.91 -20.27 16.28
CA GLY A 177 -6.16 -20.50 17.52
C GLY A 177 -6.02 -21.97 17.93
N ASP A 178 -6.38 -22.92 17.06
CA ASP A 178 -6.22 -24.36 17.27
C ASP A 178 -4.99 -24.93 16.53
N TRP A 179 -4.03 -24.07 16.21
CA TRP A 179 -2.78 -24.40 15.51
C TRP A 179 -1.80 -25.22 16.35
N ASP A 180 -0.87 -25.88 15.65
CA ASP A 180 0.32 -26.53 16.19
C ASP A 180 1.58 -26.06 15.45
N LYS A 181 2.76 -26.54 15.88
CA LYS A 181 4.06 -26.11 15.34
C LYS A 181 4.24 -26.43 13.85
N ASP A 182 3.48 -27.39 13.33
CA ASP A 182 3.57 -27.87 11.95
C ASP A 182 2.45 -27.28 11.08
N SER A 183 1.58 -26.44 11.67
CA SER A 183 0.48 -25.78 10.98
C SER A 183 0.98 -24.74 9.97
N ASP A 184 0.39 -24.80 8.78
CA ASP A 184 0.59 -23.82 7.72
C ASP A 184 -0.12 -22.48 8.02
N LEU A 185 0.28 -21.44 7.30
CA LEU A 185 -0.33 -20.13 7.30
C LEU A 185 -1.21 -19.97 6.05
N ASP A 186 -2.50 -20.23 6.20
CA ASP A 186 -3.49 -20.14 5.13
C ASP A 186 -3.87 -18.67 4.85
N LEU A 187 -3.51 -18.18 3.66
CA LEU A 187 -3.76 -16.81 3.23
C LEU A 187 -4.68 -16.77 2.02
N LEU A 188 -5.81 -16.08 2.15
CA LEU A 188 -6.61 -15.62 1.01
C LEU A 188 -6.02 -14.30 0.51
N LEU A 189 -5.72 -14.23 -0.79
CA LEU A 189 -5.25 -13.01 -1.45
C LEU A 189 -6.17 -12.67 -2.61
N ILE A 190 -6.56 -11.40 -2.69
CA ILE A 190 -7.38 -10.89 -3.79
C ILE A 190 -6.56 -9.86 -4.53
N VAL A 191 -6.25 -10.16 -5.79
CA VAL A 191 -5.43 -9.29 -6.65
C VAL A 191 -6.16 -9.10 -7.98
N SER A 192 -6.35 -7.85 -8.39
CA SER A 192 -6.89 -7.52 -9.72
C SER A 192 -5.85 -7.78 -10.82
N GLY A 193 -6.30 -8.05 -12.04
CA GLY A 193 -5.43 -8.39 -13.17
C GLY A 193 -4.92 -9.84 -13.12
N TRP A 194 -5.65 -10.73 -12.46
CA TRP A 194 -5.44 -12.18 -12.43
C TRP A 194 -6.57 -12.95 -13.13
N GLU A 195 -7.62 -12.25 -13.58
CA GLU A 195 -8.82 -12.82 -14.20
C GLU A 195 -8.49 -13.79 -15.34
N GLU A 196 -7.52 -13.44 -16.18
CA GLU A 196 -7.07 -14.25 -17.32
C GLU A 196 -5.82 -15.11 -17.03
N LYS A 197 -5.23 -15.00 -15.84
CA LYS A 197 -4.01 -15.77 -15.50
C LYS A 197 -4.38 -17.16 -14.99
N PRO A 198 -3.75 -18.24 -15.47
CA PRO A 198 -3.95 -19.57 -14.90
C PRO A 198 -3.38 -19.63 -13.47
N ALA A 199 -3.96 -20.50 -12.62
CA ALA A 199 -3.63 -20.58 -11.20
C ALA A 199 -2.13 -20.79 -10.92
N TRP A 200 -1.45 -21.61 -11.72
CA TRP A 200 -0.03 -21.91 -11.55
C TRP A 200 0.87 -20.68 -11.75
N GLU A 201 0.49 -19.74 -12.62
CA GLU A 201 1.25 -18.49 -12.81
C GLU A 201 1.11 -17.56 -11.60
N ARG A 202 -0.10 -17.47 -11.04
CA ARG A 202 -0.38 -16.68 -9.84
C ARG A 202 0.42 -17.22 -8.66
N VAL A 203 0.44 -18.55 -8.51
CA VAL A 203 1.26 -19.23 -7.49
C VAL A 203 2.74 -18.96 -7.73
N ARG A 204 3.25 -19.11 -8.96
CA ARG A 204 4.65 -18.83 -9.28
C ARG A 204 5.05 -17.39 -8.92
N GLU A 205 4.17 -16.43 -9.20
CA GLU A 205 4.36 -15.02 -8.84
C GLU A 205 4.48 -14.85 -7.31
N LEU A 206 3.58 -15.46 -6.53
CA LEU A 206 3.63 -15.41 -5.07
C LEU A 206 4.85 -16.14 -4.48
N LEU A 207 5.24 -17.27 -5.07
CA LEU A 207 6.43 -18.02 -4.69
C LEU A 207 7.71 -17.21 -4.93
N SER A 208 7.74 -16.34 -5.94
CA SER A 208 8.89 -15.45 -6.19
C SER A 208 9.14 -14.43 -5.07
N LEU A 209 8.14 -14.17 -4.21
CA LEU A 209 8.26 -13.29 -3.05
C LEU A 209 8.83 -13.99 -1.80
N ARG A 210 8.91 -15.33 -1.80
CA ARG A 210 9.39 -16.10 -0.64
C ARG A 210 10.83 -15.75 -0.23
N PRO A 211 11.83 -15.60 -1.13
CA PRO A 211 13.18 -15.21 -0.73
C PRO A 211 13.21 -13.89 0.04
N ARG A 212 12.47 -12.88 -0.45
CA ARG A 212 12.35 -11.57 0.21
C ARG A 212 11.79 -11.69 1.63
N LEU A 213 10.81 -12.57 1.86
CA LEU A 213 10.29 -12.82 3.21
C LEU A 213 11.33 -13.56 4.08
N LYS A 214 12.03 -14.56 3.54
CA LYS A 214 13.03 -15.35 4.28
C LYS A 214 14.19 -14.51 4.84
N GLU A 215 14.52 -13.41 4.19
CA GLU A 215 15.60 -12.50 4.61
C GLU A 215 15.21 -11.60 5.79
N THR A 216 13.90 -11.49 6.08
CA THR A 216 13.38 -10.61 7.14
C THR A 216 13.70 -11.12 8.54
N VAL A 217 13.78 -10.19 9.50
CA VAL A 217 14.02 -10.52 10.92
C VAL A 217 12.86 -11.34 11.48
N GLU A 218 11.63 -11.05 11.05
CA GLU A 218 10.42 -11.75 11.50
C GLU A 218 10.43 -13.24 11.10
N TYR A 219 10.83 -13.54 9.86
CA TYR A 219 10.97 -14.93 9.41
C TYR A 219 12.08 -15.66 10.18
N LYS A 220 13.25 -15.04 10.33
CA LYS A 220 14.38 -15.63 11.07
C LYS A 220 14.01 -15.87 12.54
N SER A 221 13.35 -14.91 13.18
CA SER A 221 12.91 -15.01 14.56
C SER A 221 11.87 -16.13 14.76
N ALA A 222 10.92 -16.29 13.85
CA ALA A 222 9.98 -17.42 13.89
C ALA A 222 10.72 -18.78 13.79
N ARG A 223 11.70 -18.88 12.88
CA ARG A 223 12.53 -20.09 12.70
C ARG A 223 13.38 -20.41 13.92
N GLU A 224 14.03 -19.41 14.51
CA GLU A 224 14.85 -19.55 15.73
C GLU A 224 14.04 -20.08 16.91
N LYS A 225 12.73 -19.79 16.93
CA LYS A 225 11.80 -20.27 17.96
C LYS A 225 11.16 -21.63 17.64
N GLY A 226 11.61 -22.28 16.57
CA GLY A 226 11.19 -23.63 16.19
C GLY A 226 9.92 -23.68 15.33
N TYR A 227 9.39 -22.54 14.88
CA TYR A 227 8.21 -22.50 14.02
C TYR A 227 8.58 -22.66 12.55
N LEU A 228 7.71 -23.31 11.77
CA LEU A 228 7.83 -23.45 10.32
C LEU A 228 6.78 -22.55 9.64
N PRO A 229 7.11 -21.28 9.29
CA PRO A 229 6.16 -20.36 8.69
C PRO A 229 5.94 -20.68 7.20
N VAL A 230 5.31 -21.80 6.91
CA VAL A 230 4.93 -22.21 5.56
C VAL A 230 3.65 -21.48 5.18
N ILE A 231 3.73 -20.64 4.16
CA ILE A 231 2.57 -19.90 3.67
C ILE A 231 1.90 -20.70 2.54
N GLN A 232 0.63 -21.04 2.77
CA GLN A 232 -0.29 -21.56 1.77
C GLN A 232 -1.12 -20.42 1.18
N HIS A 233 -0.96 -20.20 -0.11
CA HIS A 233 -1.67 -19.14 -0.82
C HIS A 233 -2.95 -19.65 -1.45
N HIS A 234 -4.05 -18.94 -1.23
CA HIS A 234 -5.31 -19.07 -1.96
C HIS A 234 -5.51 -17.80 -2.81
N PRO A 235 -4.91 -17.75 -4.02
CA PRO A 235 -4.95 -16.55 -4.87
C PRO A 235 -6.24 -16.48 -5.69
N LEU A 236 -7.02 -15.42 -5.50
CA LEU A 236 -8.22 -15.13 -6.28
C LEU A 236 -8.08 -13.82 -7.06
N SER A 237 -8.69 -13.78 -8.23
CA SER A 237 -8.98 -12.51 -8.90
C SER A 237 -10.13 -11.79 -8.20
N SER A 238 -10.30 -10.50 -8.50
CA SER A 238 -11.41 -9.70 -7.95
C SER A 238 -12.79 -10.24 -8.35
N SER A 239 -12.91 -10.83 -9.54
CA SER A 239 -14.16 -11.39 -10.07
C SER A 239 -14.44 -12.80 -9.51
N GLU A 240 -13.41 -13.62 -9.37
CA GLU A 240 -13.51 -14.94 -8.73
C GLU A 240 -13.87 -14.82 -7.25
N ALA A 241 -13.31 -13.83 -6.56
CA ALA A 241 -13.57 -13.59 -5.16
C ALA A 241 -15.02 -13.20 -4.89
N LYS A 242 -15.77 -12.64 -5.86
CA LYS A 242 -17.20 -12.33 -5.74
C LYS A 242 -18.11 -13.56 -5.91
N ARG A 243 -17.58 -14.65 -6.49
CA ARG A 243 -18.29 -15.91 -6.61
C ARG A 243 -18.09 -16.70 -5.34
N PHE A 244 -19.16 -17.22 -4.76
CA PHE A 244 -19.08 -18.02 -3.56
C PHE A 244 -18.22 -19.27 -3.82
N GLN A 245 -17.14 -19.44 -3.07
CA GLN A 245 -16.25 -20.59 -3.18
C GLN A 245 -16.41 -21.49 -1.96
N ARG A 246 -16.08 -22.78 -2.09
CA ARG A 246 -16.16 -23.72 -0.94
C ARG A 246 -15.32 -23.21 0.25
N LEU A 247 -14.14 -22.66 -0.03
CA LEU A 247 -13.25 -22.06 0.97
C LEU A 247 -13.87 -20.84 1.68
N SER A 248 -14.83 -20.16 1.05
CA SER A 248 -15.48 -18.96 1.58
C SER A 248 -16.20 -19.21 2.91
N VAL A 249 -16.63 -20.44 3.17
CA VAL A 249 -17.34 -20.81 4.40
C VAL A 249 -16.45 -20.59 5.62
N ASP A 250 -15.27 -21.20 5.66
CA ASP A 250 -14.32 -21.05 6.77
C ASP A 250 -13.74 -19.64 6.82
N VAL A 251 -13.40 -19.09 5.65
CA VAL A 251 -12.83 -17.75 5.53
C VAL A 251 -13.75 -16.68 6.11
N CYS A 252 -15.05 -16.74 5.85
CA CYS A 252 -15.96 -15.71 6.37
C CYS A 252 -16.23 -15.85 7.87
N VAL A 253 -16.06 -17.04 8.45
CA VAL A 253 -16.36 -17.29 9.87
C VAL A 253 -15.14 -17.04 10.74
N ASP A 254 -13.98 -17.60 10.37
CA ASP A 254 -12.77 -17.58 11.19
C ASP A 254 -11.70 -16.60 10.68
N GLY A 255 -11.91 -16.02 9.49
CA GLY A 255 -10.92 -15.16 8.85
C GLY A 255 -10.62 -13.86 9.59
N ILE A 256 -9.34 -13.52 9.63
CA ILE A 256 -8.81 -12.26 10.13
C ILE A 256 -8.27 -11.47 8.93
N ILE A 257 -8.96 -10.39 8.59
CA ILE A 257 -8.54 -9.45 7.55
C ILE A 257 -7.25 -8.76 7.99
N LEU A 258 -6.21 -8.85 7.16
CA LEU A 258 -4.89 -8.24 7.39
C LEU A 258 -4.72 -6.93 6.61
N TYR A 259 -5.34 -6.86 5.43
CA TYR A 259 -5.39 -5.69 4.58
C TYR A 259 -6.68 -5.70 3.77
N ASP A 260 -7.31 -4.54 3.63
CA ASP A 260 -8.60 -4.40 2.96
C ASP A 260 -8.68 -3.08 2.22
N LYS A 261 -8.57 -3.15 0.89
CA LYS A 261 -8.67 -1.97 0.04
C LYS A 261 -10.14 -1.54 -0.05
N ASP A 262 -10.41 -0.31 0.38
CA ASP A 262 -11.73 0.32 0.30
C ASP A 262 -12.88 -0.50 0.93
N GLY A 263 -12.57 -1.39 1.89
CA GLY A 263 -13.55 -2.26 2.55
C GLY A 263 -14.07 -3.42 1.70
N PHE A 264 -13.39 -3.75 0.59
CA PHE A 264 -13.77 -4.82 -0.33
C PHE A 264 -13.94 -6.19 0.37
N LEU A 265 -12.92 -6.64 1.12
CA LEU A 265 -12.95 -7.92 1.82
C LEU A 265 -14.04 -7.92 2.89
N ARG A 266 -14.15 -6.83 3.68
CA ARG A 266 -15.20 -6.71 4.70
C ARG A 266 -16.60 -6.88 4.11
N SER A 267 -16.92 -6.13 3.06
CA SER A 267 -18.21 -6.23 2.38
C SER A 267 -18.45 -7.63 1.81
N LEU A 268 -17.42 -8.26 1.25
CA LEU A 268 -17.50 -9.59 0.69
C LEU A 268 -17.77 -10.65 1.78
N MET A 269 -17.06 -10.57 2.90
CA MET A 269 -17.26 -11.49 4.03
C MET A 269 -18.64 -11.32 4.67
N GLU A 270 -19.15 -10.09 4.75
CA GLU A 270 -20.50 -9.81 5.24
C GLU A 270 -21.59 -10.40 4.34
N ASP A 271 -21.44 -10.29 3.01
CA ASP A 271 -22.33 -10.94 2.04
C ASP A 271 -22.30 -12.47 2.19
N TYR A 272 -21.13 -13.08 2.31
CA TYR A 272 -21.00 -14.52 2.53
C TYR A 272 -21.64 -14.99 3.82
N ARG A 273 -21.42 -14.28 4.93
CA ARG A 273 -22.11 -14.58 6.20
C ARG A 273 -23.62 -14.45 6.08
N ARG A 274 -24.12 -13.43 5.37
CA ARG A 274 -25.56 -13.26 5.14
C ARG A 274 -26.14 -14.44 4.38
N ARG A 275 -25.55 -14.82 3.23
CA ARG A 275 -26.00 -15.96 2.42
C ARG A 275 -26.01 -17.28 3.20
N LEU A 276 -24.96 -17.53 3.99
CA LEU A 276 -24.88 -18.72 4.84
C LEU A 276 -25.99 -18.76 5.90
N ARG A 277 -26.30 -17.62 6.52
CA ARG A 277 -27.42 -17.53 7.49
C ARG A 277 -28.76 -17.77 6.81
N GLU A 278 -28.99 -17.18 5.64
CA GLU A 278 -30.22 -17.35 4.86
C GLU A 278 -30.43 -18.80 4.41
N GLN A 279 -29.35 -19.53 4.12
CA GLN A 279 -29.39 -20.95 3.79
C GLN A 279 -29.53 -21.87 5.01
N GLY A 280 -29.46 -21.32 6.23
CA GLY A 280 -29.54 -22.08 7.47
C GLY A 280 -28.27 -22.89 7.75
N ALA A 281 -27.12 -22.43 7.27
CA ALA A 281 -25.86 -23.14 7.42
C ALA A 281 -25.45 -23.28 8.90
N LYS A 282 -24.94 -24.46 9.27
CA LYS A 282 -24.51 -24.81 10.63
C LYS A 282 -23.14 -25.45 10.61
N ARG A 283 -22.24 -24.98 11.49
CA ARG A 283 -20.99 -25.67 11.81
C ARG A 283 -21.23 -26.65 12.95
N ILE A 284 -20.99 -27.93 12.72
CA ILE A 284 -21.13 -28.99 13.71
C ILE A 284 -19.72 -29.38 14.18
N LEU A 285 -19.46 -29.23 15.48
CA LEU A 285 -18.20 -29.61 16.09
C LEU A 285 -18.21 -31.12 16.40
N LEU A 286 -17.10 -31.79 16.12
CA LEU A 286 -16.90 -33.21 16.42
C LEU A 286 -16.16 -33.37 17.76
N PRO A 287 -16.34 -34.50 18.46
CA PRO A 287 -15.47 -34.86 19.59
C PRO A 287 -13.99 -34.87 19.17
N GLY A 288 -13.14 -34.09 19.84
CA GLY A 288 -11.73 -33.91 19.49
C GLY A 288 -11.43 -32.51 18.92
N ARG A 289 -10.91 -32.44 17.69
CA ARG A 289 -10.49 -31.19 17.00
C ARG A 289 -10.95 -31.14 15.53
N GLY A 290 -12.23 -31.39 15.29
CA GLY A 290 -12.79 -31.38 13.93
C GLY A 290 -14.16 -30.72 13.87
N TYR A 291 -14.55 -30.31 12.67
CA TYR A 291 -15.90 -29.83 12.41
C TYR A 291 -16.29 -30.13 10.97
N TYR A 292 -17.60 -30.11 10.70
CA TYR A 292 -18.13 -30.10 9.35
C TYR A 292 -19.24 -29.06 9.22
N TRP A 293 -19.50 -28.65 7.98
CA TRP A 293 -20.56 -27.70 7.66
C TRP A 293 -21.76 -28.44 7.07
N ILE A 294 -22.93 -28.14 7.61
CA ILE A 294 -24.21 -28.39 6.95
C ILE A 294 -24.60 -27.06 6.31
N LEU A 295 -24.48 -26.92 4.99
CA LEU A 295 -24.78 -25.66 4.30
C LEU A 295 -26.28 -25.48 4.08
N ARG A 296 -26.98 -26.58 3.80
CA ARG A 296 -28.42 -26.69 3.64
C ARG A 296 -28.84 -28.13 3.96
N ASP A 297 -30.09 -28.30 4.37
CA ASP A 297 -30.70 -29.62 4.47
C ASP A 297 -30.96 -30.17 3.05
N VAL A 298 -30.30 -31.27 2.68
CA VAL A 298 -30.35 -31.87 1.34
C VAL A 298 -30.88 -33.29 1.46
N ARG A 299 -31.84 -33.67 0.63
CA ARG A 299 -32.40 -35.03 0.65
C ARG A 299 -31.53 -35.99 -0.17
N ALA A 300 -31.52 -37.26 0.21
CA ALA A 300 -30.85 -38.30 -0.57
C ALA A 300 -31.40 -38.32 -2.01
N GLY A 301 -30.50 -38.22 -3.00
CA GLY A 301 -30.85 -38.18 -4.42
C GLY A 301 -31.08 -36.79 -5.01
N GLU A 302 -31.02 -35.73 -4.20
CA GLU A 302 -31.14 -34.35 -4.68
C GLU A 302 -29.83 -33.88 -5.33
N VAL A 303 -29.91 -33.36 -6.56
CA VAL A 303 -28.77 -32.72 -7.24
C VAL A 303 -28.71 -31.26 -6.83
N TYR A 304 -27.60 -30.84 -6.23
CA TYR A 304 -27.39 -29.48 -5.75
C TYR A 304 -26.17 -28.83 -6.39
N THR A 305 -26.25 -27.51 -6.64
CA THR A 305 -25.14 -26.68 -7.11
C THR A 305 -24.91 -25.56 -6.10
N ILE A 306 -23.65 -25.43 -5.64
CA ILE A 306 -23.18 -24.39 -4.72
C ILE A 306 -23.10 -23.05 -5.43
#